data_AF-A0A7W1L5J5-F1
#
_entry.id   AF-A0A7W1L5J5-F1
#
_cell.length_a   1.000
_cell.length_b   1.000
_cell.length_c   1.000
_cell.angle_alpha   90.00
_cell.angle_beta   90.00
_cell.angle_gamma   90.00
#
_symmetry.space_group_name_H-M   'P 1'
#
loop_
_entity.id
_entity.type
_entity.pdbx_description
1 polymer ?
#
loop_
_entity_poly.entity_id
_entity_poly.type
_entity_poly.pdbx_seq_one_letter_code
_entity_poly.pdbx_strand_id
1 'polypeptide(L)'
;MWSIIQAAGWPIWPLIFASIIALALIFERLWSLRQAVVAPVGMVDRVLAEYRQEGASQELLQKTAAQGPLGRILAAGLANVKAPRPVMKEAIEEVGRVVSHD
;
A
#
# COMPACT_ATOMS: atom_id res chain seq x y z
N MET A 1 21.06 -31.16 18.84
CA MET A 1 19.78 -30.49 18.54
C MET A 1 18.57 -31.36 18.89
N TRP A 2 18.48 -32.61 18.38
CA TRP A 2 17.40 -33.53 18.73
C TRP A 2 17.24 -33.76 20.25
N SER A 3 18.36 -33.83 20.99
CA SER A 3 18.37 -33.97 22.46
C SER A 3 17.71 -32.81 23.21
N ILE A 4 17.76 -31.58 22.68
CA ILE A 4 17.15 -30.40 23.31
C ILE A 4 15.63 -30.42 23.08
N ILE A 5 15.23 -30.81 21.87
CA ILE A 5 13.80 -30.92 21.49
C ILE A 5 13.13 -32.04 22.29
N GLN A 6 13.84 -33.14 22.52
CA GLN A 6 13.35 -34.27 23.30
C GLN A 6 13.31 -33.96 24.81
N ALA A 7 14.26 -33.16 25.32
CA ALA A 7 14.33 -32.77 26.73
C ALA A 7 13.27 -31.75 27.15
N ALA A 8 12.87 -30.83 26.26
CA ALA A 8 11.85 -29.83 26.58
C ALA A 8 10.39 -30.29 26.28
N GLY A 9 10.22 -31.48 25.69
CA GLY A 9 8.93 -32.18 25.61
C GLY A 9 7.90 -31.56 24.65
N TRP A 10 6.63 -31.94 24.82
CA TRP A 10 5.51 -31.54 23.95
C TRP A 10 5.30 -30.02 23.74
N PRO A 11 5.62 -29.10 24.68
CA PRO A 11 5.36 -27.66 24.53
C PRO A 11 6.20 -26.95 23.46
N ILE A 12 7.28 -27.58 22.97
CA ILE A 12 8.12 -27.00 21.91
C ILE A 12 7.40 -26.94 20.57
N TRP A 13 6.51 -27.91 20.29
CA TRP A 13 5.84 -28.01 19.00
C TRP A 13 4.98 -26.78 18.66
N PRO A 14 4.12 -26.27 19.58
CA PRO A 14 3.42 -25.00 19.38
C PRO A 14 4.37 -23.82 19.13
N LEU A 15 5.51 -23.76 19.83
CA LEU A 15 6.48 -22.67 19.67
C LEU A 15 7.14 -22.69 18.29
N ILE A 16 7.53 -23.88 17.81
CA ILE A 16 8.08 -24.05 16.45
C ILE A 16 7.02 -23.63 15.41
N PHE A 17 5.77 -24.08 15.59
CA PHE A 17 4.69 -23.72 14.68
C PHE A 17 4.41 -22.21 14.66
N ALA A 18 4.35 -21.58 15.84
CA ALA A 18 4.19 -20.14 15.97
C ALA A 18 5.35 -19.38 15.30
N SER A 19 6.59 -19.88 15.42
CA SER A 19 7.75 -19.29 14.75
C SER A 19 7.65 -19.37 13.22
N ILE A 20 7.18 -20.49 12.68
CA ILE A 20 6.97 -20.64 11.23
C ILE A 20 5.88 -19.67 10.74
N ILE A 21 4.76 -19.55 11.47
CA ILE A 21 3.70 -18.59 11.16
C ILE A 21 4.24 -17.16 11.19
N ALA A 22 4.98 -16.80 12.24
CA ALA A 22 5.58 -15.48 12.36
C ALA A 22 6.50 -15.19 11.16
N LEU A 23 7.31 -16.16 10.74
CA LEU A 23 8.19 -16.01 9.59
C LEU A 23 7.42 -15.85 8.27
N ALA A 24 6.34 -16.62 8.08
CA ALA A 24 5.47 -16.51 6.91
C ALA A 24 4.83 -15.11 6.83
N LEU A 25 4.33 -14.59 7.95
CA LEU A 25 3.79 -13.22 8.04
C LEU A 25 4.86 -12.16 7.78
N ILE A 26 6.09 -12.34 8.29
CA ILE A 26 7.20 -11.43 8.00
C ILE A 26 7.48 -11.38 6.50
N PHE A 27 7.56 -12.53 5.82
CA PHE A 27 7.79 -12.55 4.37
C PHE A 27 6.62 -11.96 3.58
N GLU A 28 5.38 -12.25 3.97
CA GLU A 28 4.18 -11.67 3.37
C GLU A 28 4.18 -10.14 3.50
N ARG A 29 4.44 -9.62 4.70
CA ARG A 29 4.55 -8.18 4.95
C ARG A 29 5.72 -7.53 4.23
N LEU A 30 6.88 -8.18 4.18
CA LEU A 30 8.02 -7.69 3.42
C LEU A 30 7.70 -7.57 1.93
N TRP A 31 6.89 -8.48 1.39
CA TRP A 31 6.44 -8.41 0.00
C TRP A 31 5.38 -7.33 -0.21
N SER A 32 4.39 -7.22 0.67
CA SER A 32 3.29 -6.24 0.56
C SER A 32 3.77 -4.80 0.71
N LEU A 33 4.77 -4.55 1.57
CA LEU A 33 5.36 -3.24 1.84
C LEU A 33 6.42 -2.84 0.81
N ARG A 34 6.71 -3.68 -0.19
CA ARG A 34 7.67 -3.30 -1.24
C ARG A 34 7.20 -2.05 -1.96
N GLN A 35 8.11 -1.09 -2.08
CA GLN A 35 7.88 0.18 -2.76
C GLN A 35 7.33 0.00 -4.18
N ALA A 36 7.73 -1.06 -4.89
CA ALA A 36 7.22 -1.37 -6.22
C ALA A 36 5.70 -1.66 -6.28
N VAL A 37 5.09 -2.05 -5.16
CA VAL A 37 3.66 -2.35 -5.02
C VAL A 37 2.89 -1.15 -4.44
N VAL A 38 3.52 -0.42 -3.51
CA VAL A 38 2.87 0.68 -2.76
C VAL A 38 3.00 2.04 -3.45
N ALA A 39 4.19 2.34 -3.98
CA ALA A 39 4.55 3.63 -4.57
C ALA A 39 5.53 3.44 -5.75
N PRO A 40 5.05 2.96 -6.91
CA PRO A 40 5.88 2.74 -8.08
C PRO A 40 6.60 4.02 -8.52
N VAL A 41 7.87 3.90 -8.88
CA VAL A 41 8.67 5.03 -9.38
C VAL A 41 8.08 5.57 -10.68
N GLY A 42 7.94 6.89 -10.81
CA GLY A 42 7.41 7.55 -12.00
C GLY A 42 5.88 7.49 -12.15
N MET A 43 5.16 6.99 -11.15
CA MET A 43 3.69 6.95 -11.16
C MET A 43 3.07 8.35 -11.27
N VAL A 44 3.59 9.30 -10.49
CA VAL A 44 3.11 10.70 -10.50
C VAL A 44 3.28 11.31 -11.89
N ASP A 45 4.45 11.13 -12.50
CA ASP A 45 4.75 11.67 -13.83
C ASP A 45 3.83 11.08 -14.90
N ARG A 46 3.54 9.78 -14.83
CA ARG A 46 2.60 9.11 -15.75
C ARG A 46 1.18 9.67 -15.61
N VAL A 47 0.68 9.75 -14.38
CA VAL A 47 -0.66 10.28 -14.10
C VAL A 47 -0.78 11.73 -14.54
N LEU A 48 0.26 12.55 -14.32
CA LEU A 48 0.28 13.94 -14.75
C LEU A 48 0.32 14.07 -16.28
N ALA A 49 1.04 13.18 -16.97
CA ALA A 49 1.06 13.13 -18.43
C ALA A 49 -0.32 12.76 -18.99
N GLU A 50 -0.98 11.75 -18.44
CA GLU A 50 -2.35 11.34 -18.83
C GLU A 50 -3.36 12.47 -18.55
N TYR A 51 -3.28 13.12 -17.38
CA TYR A 51 -4.11 14.27 -17.04
C TYR A 51 -3.97 15.43 -18.03
N ARG A 52 -2.76 15.69 -18.55
CA ARG A 52 -2.55 16.75 -19.56
C ARG A 52 -3.19 16.42 -20.91
N GLN A 53 -3.36 15.15 -21.23
CA GLN A 53 -3.93 14.71 -22.51
C GLN A 53 -5.47 14.69 -22.46
N GLU A 54 -6.04 14.12 -21.38
CA GLU A 54 -7.48 13.81 -21.31
C GLU A 54 -8.24 14.61 -20.24
N GLY A 55 -7.52 15.34 -19.38
CA GLY A 55 -8.08 16.03 -18.22
C GLY A 55 -8.45 15.08 -17.08
N ALA A 56 -9.18 15.59 -16.08
CA ALA A 56 -9.70 14.79 -14.96
C ALA A 56 -10.97 14.03 -15.38
N SER A 57 -10.81 13.04 -16.24
CA SER A 57 -11.89 12.13 -16.62
C SER A 57 -12.18 11.12 -15.50
N GLN A 58 -13.42 10.63 -15.45
CA GLN A 58 -13.83 9.54 -14.53
C GLN A 58 -13.00 8.27 -14.75
N GLU A 59 -12.61 8.00 -16.00
CA GLU A 59 -11.79 6.87 -16.37
C GLU A 59 -10.37 6.98 -15.79
N LEU A 60 -9.72 8.14 -15.94
CA LEU A 60 -8.39 8.40 -15.37
C LEU A 60 -8.40 8.27 -13.84
N LEU A 61 -9.46 8.77 -13.19
CA LEU A 61 -9.65 8.65 -11.75
C LEU A 61 -9.69 7.19 -11.29
N GLN A 62 -10.53 6.36 -11.92
CA GLN A 62 -10.66 4.94 -11.58
C GLN A 62 -9.37 4.17 -11.87
N LYS A 63 -8.77 4.40 -13.03
CA LYS A 63 -7.50 3.78 -13.43
C LYS A 63 -6.35 4.15 -12.49
N THR A 64 -6.31 5.38 -12.00
CA THR A 64 -5.29 5.84 -11.05
C THR A 64 -5.52 5.24 -9.66
N ALA A 65 -6.77 5.21 -9.18
CA ALA A 65 -7.12 4.64 -7.88
C ALA A 65 -6.84 3.13 -7.78
N ALA A 66 -6.89 2.41 -8.90
CA ALA A 66 -6.61 0.98 -8.97
C ALA A 66 -5.11 0.63 -8.82
N GLN A 67 -4.21 1.62 -8.95
CA GLN A 67 -2.75 1.40 -8.94
C GLN A 67 -2.14 1.45 -7.53
N GLY A 68 -2.91 1.04 -6.51
CA GLY A 68 -2.44 0.89 -5.13
C GLY A 68 -2.55 2.15 -4.27
N PRO A 69 -1.90 2.15 -3.09
CA PRO A 69 -1.94 3.22 -2.09
C PRO A 69 -1.69 4.62 -2.64
N LEU A 70 -0.56 4.82 -3.32
CA LEU A 70 -0.23 6.11 -3.92
C LEU A 70 -1.23 6.51 -5.00
N GLY A 71 -1.76 5.54 -5.76
CA GLY A 71 -2.78 5.76 -6.77
C GLY A 71 -4.09 6.31 -6.21
N ARG A 72 -4.55 5.80 -5.07
CA ARG A 72 -5.74 6.33 -4.38
C ARG A 72 -5.54 7.79 -3.95
N ILE A 73 -4.35 8.13 -3.45
CA ILE A 73 -4.01 9.51 -3.05
C ILE A 73 -3.98 10.45 -4.27
N LEU A 74 -3.37 10.01 -5.38
CA LEU A 74 -3.35 10.78 -6.62
C LEU A 74 -4.74 10.96 -7.24
N ALA A 75 -5.59 9.93 -7.19
CA ALA A 75 -6.97 10.02 -7.64
C ALA A 75 -7.78 11.06 -6.81
N ALA A 76 -7.55 11.14 -5.50
CA ALA A 76 -8.16 12.17 -4.65
C ALA A 76 -7.75 13.59 -5.07
N GLY A 77 -6.48 13.78 -5.41
CA GLY A 77 -5.96 15.03 -5.98
C GLY A 77 -6.57 15.36 -7.33
N LEU A 78 -6.66 14.39 -8.24
CA LEU A 78 -7.29 14.55 -9.56
C LEU A 78 -8.78 14.92 -9.45
N ALA A 79 -9.50 14.30 -8.51
CA ALA A 79 -10.94 14.55 -8.31
C ALA A 79 -11.20 15.99 -7.88
N ASN A 80 -10.23 16.59 -7.18
CA ASN A 80 -10.30 17.93 -6.62
C ASN A 80 -9.40 18.94 -7.36
N VAL A 81 -8.90 18.61 -8.55
CA VAL A 81 -7.94 19.45 -9.29
C VAL A 81 -8.48 20.84 -9.68
N LYS A 82 -9.81 20.95 -9.79
CA LYS A 82 -10.51 22.22 -10.10
C LYS A 82 -10.85 23.03 -8.84
N ALA A 83 -10.69 22.45 -7.65
CA ALA A 83 -10.97 23.11 -6.40
C ALA A 83 -9.80 24.04 -5.98
N PRO A 84 -10.03 25.00 -5.07
CA PRO A 84 -8.96 25.77 -4.48
C PRO A 84 -7.88 24.87 -3.86
N ARG A 85 -6.62 25.30 -3.92
CA ARG A 85 -5.47 24.54 -3.40
C ARG A 85 -5.66 23.99 -1.97
N PRO A 86 -6.26 24.73 -1.01
CA PRO A 86 -6.51 24.19 0.33
C PRO A 86 -7.42 22.96 0.32
N VAL A 87 -8.49 22.98 -0.47
CA VAL A 87 -9.46 21.87 -0.58
C VAL A 87 -8.81 20.64 -1.21
N MET A 88 -8.05 20.84 -2.29
CA MET A 88 -7.32 19.74 -2.93
C MET A 88 -6.30 19.12 -1.98
N LYS A 89 -5.58 19.95 -1.22
CA LYS A 89 -4.61 19.49 -0.22
C LYS A 89 -5.30 18.67 0.87
N GLU A 90 -6.39 19.16 1.42
CA GLU A 90 -7.15 18.49 2.47
C GLU A 90 -7.71 17.13 2.00
N ALA A 91 -8.22 17.06 0.76
CA ALA A 91 -8.67 15.79 0.17
C ALA A 91 -7.53 14.76 0.02
N ILE A 92 -6.33 15.22 -0.38
CA ILE A 92 -5.13 14.37 -0.49
C ILE A 92 -4.70 13.88 0.90
N GLU A 93 -4.70 14.76 1.91
CA GLU A 93 -4.32 14.42 3.29
C GLU A 93 -5.31 13.45 3.95
N GLU A 94 -6.61 13.62 3.72
CA GLU A 94 -7.65 12.73 4.22
C GLU A 94 -7.47 11.32 3.65
N VAL A 95 -7.34 11.19 2.33
CA VAL A 95 -7.13 9.88 1.70
C VAL A 95 -5.78 9.28 2.09
N GLY A 96 -4.74 10.11 2.22
CA GLY A 96 -3.44 9.67 2.73
C GLY A 96 -3.54 9.07 4.13
N ARG A 97 -4.34 9.67 5.02
CA ARG A 97 -4.59 9.13 6.37
C ARG A 97 -5.35 7.82 6.34
N VAL A 98 -6.34 7.65 5.45
CA VAL A 98 -7.05 6.37 5.31
C VAL A 98 -6.10 5.28 4.85
N VAL A 99 -5.35 5.56 3.79
CA VAL A 99 -4.45 4.59 3.14
C VAL A 99 -3.26 4.21 4.03
N SER A 100 -2.82 5.07 4.95
CA SER A 100 -1.74 4.72 5.88
C SER A 100 -2.15 3.72 6.96
N HIS A 101 -3.46 3.51 7.17
CA HIS A 101 -4.00 2.58 8.16
C HIS A 101 -4.45 1.24 7.56
N ASP A 102 -4.46 1.11 6.23
CA ASP A 102 -4.75 -0.13 5.48
C ASP A 102 -3.48 -0.99 5.27
#